data_AF-A0A7Z8Z6M0-F1
#
_entry.id   AF-A0A7Z8Z6M0-F1
#
_cell.length_a   1.000
_cell.length_b   1.000
_cell.length_c   1.000
_cell.angle_alpha   90.00
_cell.angle_beta   90.00
_cell.angle_gamma   90.00
#
_symmetry.space_group_name_H-M   'P 1'
#
loop_
_entity.id
_entity.type
_entity.pdbx_description
1 polymer ?
#
loop_
_entity_poly.entity_id
_entity_poly.type
_entity_poly.pdbx_seq_one_letter_code
_entity_poly.pdbx_strand_id
1 'polypeptide(L)' 'MTQGSDYVEYMLHSSEYMPGGSPTFKNEQDIERLYADLESFFSWLAPQVKGMTLAEYYQHKQASR' A
#
# COMPACT_ATOMS: atom_id res chain seq x y z
N MET A 1 -14.57 6.97 19.09
CA MET A 1 -14.98 6.00 18.05
C MET A 1 -14.37 6.49 16.77
N THR A 2 -13.26 5.90 16.32
CA THR A 2 -12.64 6.24 15.04
C THR A 2 -13.65 5.92 13.95
N GLN A 3 -14.30 6.97 13.45
CA GLN A 3 -15.18 6.92 12.29
C GLN A 3 -14.30 6.36 11.15
N GLY A 4 -14.52 5.08 10.82
CA GLY A 4 -13.63 4.34 9.94
C GLY A 4 -13.44 5.11 8.64
N SER A 5 -12.19 5.41 8.30
CA SER A 5 -11.84 6.03 7.03
C SER A 5 -12.38 5.17 5.89
N ASP A 6 -13.03 5.79 4.91
CA ASP A 6 -13.54 5.17 3.67
C ASP A 6 -12.44 5.01 2.60
N TYR A 7 -11.18 5.10 3.01
CA TYR A 7 -10.01 4.98 2.15
C TYR A 7 -8.96 4.09 2.83
N VAL A 8 -8.10 3.51 1.99
CA VAL A 8 -6.93 2.73 2.41
C VAL A 8 -5.69 3.47 1.93
N GLU A 9 -4.71 3.61 2.82
CA GLU A 9 -3.39 4.17 2.49
C GLU A 9 -2.32 3.12 2.83
N TYR A 10 -1.42 2.87 1.88
CA TYR A 10 -0.31 1.96 2.02
C TYR A 10 1.00 2.71 1.83
N MET A 11 1.93 2.57 2.77
CA MET A 11 3.25 3.17 2.69
C MET A 11 4.32 2.14 3.05
N LEU A 12 5.39 2.10 2.27
CA LEU A 12 6.61 1.37 2.59
C LEU A 12 7.79 2.33 2.45
N HIS A 13 8.73 2.28 3.40
CA HIS A 13 9.94 3.08 3.32
C HIS A 13 10.87 2.52 2.22
N SER A 14 11.52 3.39 1.43
CA SER A 14 12.31 2.95 0.28
C SER A 14 13.50 2.06 0.67
N SER A 15 14.03 2.19 1.89
CA SER A 15 15.12 1.33 2.38
C SER A 15 14.71 -0.13 2.56
N GLU A 16 13.41 -0.43 2.70
CA GLU A 16 12.90 -1.80 2.82
C GLU A 16 13.01 -2.58 1.49
N TYR A 17 13.21 -1.90 0.36
CA TYR A 17 13.45 -2.53 -0.94
C TYR A 17 14.92 -2.90 -1.19
N MET A 18 15.80 -2.64 -0.24
CA MET A 18 17.24 -2.85 -0.39
C MET A 18 17.74 -3.92 0.57
N PRO A 19 18.59 -4.88 0.13
CA PRO A 19 19.23 -5.83 1.02
C PRO A 19 20.03 -5.10 2.12
N GLY A 20 19.72 -5.39 3.38
CA GLY A 20 20.36 -4.74 4.53
C GLY A 20 19.96 -3.27 4.72
N GLY A 21 18.98 -2.76 3.96
CA GLY A 21 18.40 -1.43 4.14
C GLY A 21 17.47 -1.34 5.36
N SER A 22 17.09 -2.48 5.93
CA SER A 22 16.42 -2.58 7.23
C SER A 22 16.82 -3.87 7.97
N PRO A 23 16.54 -3.98 9.29
CA PRO A 23 16.74 -5.22 10.04
C PRO A 23 15.85 -6.40 9.57
N THR A 24 14.76 -6.10 8.86
CA THR A 24 13.74 -7.06 8.42
C THR A 24 14.16 -7.76 7.13
N PHE A 25 14.77 -7.05 6.18
CA PHE A 25 15.21 -7.59 4.89
C PHE A 25 16.74 -7.53 4.79
N LYS A 26 17.40 -8.63 5.12
CA LYS A 26 18.86 -8.67 5.30
C LYS A 26 19.61 -9.03 4.03
N ASN A 27 19.01 -9.82 3.17
CA ASN A 27 19.63 -10.34 1.96
C ASN A 27 18.70 -10.19 0.74
N GLU A 28 19.23 -10.48 -0.44
CA GLU A 28 18.49 -10.39 -1.72
C GLU A 28 17.26 -11.31 -1.76
N GLN A 29 17.32 -12.51 -1.18
CA GLN A 29 16.18 -13.43 -1.14
C GLN A 29 15.02 -12.88 -0.31
N ASP A 30 15.32 -12.14 0.76
CA ASP A 30 14.30 -11.47 1.57
C ASP A 30 13.57 -10.39 0.74
N ILE A 31 14.29 -9.70 -0.16
CA ILE A 31 13.73 -8.68 -1.07
C ILE A 31 12.88 -9.31 -2.17
N GLU A 32 13.34 -10.40 -2.79
CA GLU A 32 12.54 -11.14 -3.77
C GLU A 32 11.23 -11.66 -3.15
N ARG A 33 11.30 -12.12 -1.89
CA ARG A 33 10.11 -12.54 -1.15
C ARG A 33 9.17 -11.37 -0.86
N LEU A 34 9.71 -10.21 -0.48
CA LEU A 34 8.90 -8.99 -0.33
C LEU A 34 8.13 -8.68 -1.62
N TYR A 35 8.78 -8.71 -2.79
CA TYR A 35 8.09 -8.45 -4.05
C TYR A 35 6.98 -9.47 -4.34
N ALA A 36 7.22 -10.77 -4.09
CA ALA A 36 6.19 -11.80 -4.26
C ALA A 36 5.00 -11.62 -3.31
N ASP A 37 5.27 -11.23 -2.06
CA ASP A 37 4.24 -10.94 -1.06
C ASP A 37 3.43 -9.68 -1.46
N LEU A 38 4.09 -8.63 -1.97
CA LEU A 38 3.44 -7.42 -2.47
C LEU A 38 2.54 -7.70 -3.68
N GLU A 39 3.01 -8.50 -4.65
CA GLU A 39 2.19 -8.89 -5.80
C GLU A 39 0.93 -9.64 -5.37
N SER A 40 1.08 -10.60 -4.45
CA SER A 40 -0.03 -11.37 -3.91
C SER A 40 -1.03 -10.48 -3.16
N PHE A 41 -0.51 -9.57 -2.33
CA PHE A 41 -1.31 -8.63 -1.57
C PHE A 41 -2.09 -7.66 -2.46
N PHE A 42 -1.42 -7.02 -3.43
CA PHE A 42 -2.08 -6.08 -4.34
C PHE A 42 -3.04 -6.77 -5.30
N SER A 43 -2.75 -8.00 -5.75
CA SER A 43 -3.69 -8.78 -6.54
C SER A 43 -4.98 -9.10 -5.78
N TRP A 44 -4.86 -9.40 -4.48
CA TRP A 44 -6.02 -9.60 -3.60
C TRP A 44 -6.76 -8.28 -3.31
N LEU A 45 -6.04 -7.18 -3.13
CA LEU A 45 -6.62 -5.88 -2.80
C LEU A 45 -7.31 -5.20 -4.00
N ALA A 46 -6.74 -5.33 -5.19
CA ALA A 46 -7.17 -4.64 -6.41
C ALA A 46 -8.69 -4.70 -6.70
N PRO A 47 -9.39 -5.85 -6.60
CA PRO A 47 -10.83 -5.89 -6.85
C PRO A 47 -11.69 -5.22 -5.77
N GLN A 48 -11.12 -4.90 -4.60
CA GLN A 48 -11.84 -4.37 -3.44
C GLN A 48 -11.74 -2.85 -3.31
N VAL A 49 -10.80 -2.22 -4.03
CA VAL A 49 -10.52 -0.79 -3.90
C VAL A 49 -10.48 -0.10 -5.26
N LYS A 50 -10.67 1.22 -5.26
CA LYS A 50 -10.49 2.05 -6.44
C LYS A 50 -9.37 3.05 -6.19
N GLY A 51 -8.32 2.98 -7.02
CA GLY A 51 -7.22 3.95 -6.98
C GLY A 51 -7.72 5.36 -7.30
N MET A 52 -7.30 6.33 -6.50
CA MET A 52 -7.61 7.75 -6.66
C MET A 52 -6.43 8.60 -6.19
N THR A 53 -6.21 9.73 -6.84
CA THR A 53 -5.41 10.83 -6.30
C THR A 53 -6.15 11.52 -5.15
N LEU A 54 -5.43 12.30 -4.33
CA LEU A 54 -6.05 13.12 -3.28
C LEU A 54 -7.10 14.09 -3.82
N ALA A 55 -6.86 14.66 -5.02
CA ALA A 55 -7.79 15.56 -5.67
C ALA A 55 -9.08 14.84 -6.09
N GLU A 56 -8.97 13.66 -6.70
CA GLU A 56 -10.13 12.85 -7.08
C GLU A 56 -10.93 12.38 -5.87
N TYR A 57 -10.25 11.91 -4.82
CA TYR A 57 -10.90 11.49 -3.58
C TYR A 57 -11.64 12.67 -2.92
N TYR A 58 -11.05 13.87 -2.92
CA TYR A 58 -11.72 15.07 -2.43
C TYR A 58 -13.01 15.36 -3.21
N GLN A 59 -12.97 15.32 -4.54
CA GLN A 59 -14.16 15.52 -5.38
C GLN A 59 -15.23 14.44 -5.15
N HIS A 60 -14.81 13.17 -5.05
CA HIS A 60 -15.71 12.05 -4.76
C HIS A 60 -16.44 12.26 -3.42
N LYS A 61 -15.70 12.62 -2.37
CA LYS A 61 -16.25 12.87 -1.04
C LYS A 61 -17.21 14.06 -1.01
N GLN A 62 -16.95 15.10 -1.81
CA GLN A 62 -17.88 16.22 -1.95
C GLN A 62 -19.19 15.82 -2.63
N ALA A 63 -19.12 14.97 -3.66
CA ALA A 63 -20.31 14.50 -4.38
C ALA A 63 -21.17 13.51 -3.57
N SER A 64 -20.59 12.85 -2.56
CA SER A 64 -21.27 11.90 -1.67
C SER A 64 -21.80 12.53 -0.37
N ARG A 65 -21.72 13.86 -0.24
CA ARG A 65 -22.35 14.64 0.84
C ARG A 65 -23.75 15.08 0.46
#